data_AF-A0A3B4ALM8-F1
#
_entry.id   AF-A0A3B4ALM8-F1
#
_cell.length_a   1.000
_cell.length_b   1.000
_cell.length_c   1.000
_cell.angle_alpha   90.00
_cell.angle_beta   90.00
_cell.angle_gamma   90.00
#
_symmetry.space_group_name_H-M   'P 1'
#
loop_
_entity.id
_entity.type
_entity.pdbx_description
1 polymer ?
#
loop_
_entity_poly.entity_id
_entity_poly.type
_entity_poly.pdbx_seq_one_letter_code
_entity_poly.pdbx_strand_id
1 'polypeptide(L)'
;MRAMQRFHQDERGWDDIGYSFVAGSDGYIYEGRGWYWQGAHTLGHNSIGYGVSFIGDYSRTLPSAHSLELVRNKLASCAVQGGRLVDNYVVQGHRQVVSTTCPGNALYSEIQTWEHFRVRASTCSVMKTTI
;
A
#
# COMPACT_ATOMS: atom_id res chain seq x y z
N MET A 1 14.62 3.65 -6.69
CA MET A 1 13.65 3.75 -7.82
C MET A 1 14.10 3.04 -9.08
N ARG A 2 15.07 3.58 -9.85
CA ARG A 2 15.44 3.05 -11.19
C ARG A 2 15.78 1.55 -11.22
N ALA A 3 16.50 1.03 -10.23
CA ALA A 3 16.82 -0.39 -10.16
C ALA A 3 15.57 -1.29 -10.02
N MET A 4 14.60 -0.89 -9.19
CA MET A 4 13.33 -1.61 -9.04
C MET A 4 12.49 -1.55 -10.30
N GLN A 5 12.46 -0.38 -10.97
CA GLN A 5 11.73 -0.22 -12.23
C GLN A 5 12.31 -1.11 -13.33
N ARG A 6 13.64 -1.09 -13.54
CA ARG A 6 14.32 -1.98 -14.49
C ARG A 6 14.04 -3.45 -14.20
N PHE A 7 14.17 -3.87 -12.95
CA PHE A 7 13.83 -5.25 -12.57
C PHE A 7 12.37 -5.60 -12.90
N HIS A 8 11.42 -4.70 -12.68
CA HIS A 8 10.02 -4.94 -13.04
C HIS A 8 9.79 -4.98 -14.56
N GLN A 9 10.47 -4.13 -15.32
CA GLN A 9 10.30 -4.08 -16.78
C GLN A 9 11.06 -5.21 -17.48
N ASP A 10 12.36 -5.32 -17.21
CA ASP A 10 13.27 -6.19 -17.95
C ASP A 10 13.10 -7.66 -17.52
N GLU A 11 12.97 -7.93 -16.21
CA GLU A 11 12.93 -9.30 -15.68
C GLU A 11 11.51 -9.84 -15.50
N ARG A 12 10.53 -8.98 -15.22
CA ARG A 12 9.12 -9.39 -15.04
C ARG A 12 8.21 -9.06 -16.22
N GLY A 13 8.70 -8.32 -17.22
CA GLY A 13 7.91 -7.95 -18.39
C GLY A 13 6.73 -7.02 -18.08
N TRP A 14 6.81 -6.24 -17.00
CA TRP A 14 5.76 -5.27 -16.66
C TRP A 14 5.96 -3.96 -17.41
N ASP A 15 4.88 -3.21 -17.65
CA ASP A 15 4.99 -1.92 -18.36
C ASP A 15 5.81 -0.87 -17.59
N ASP A 16 5.82 -0.97 -16.26
CA ASP A 16 6.48 -0.04 -15.35
C ASP A 16 6.67 -0.68 -13.96
N ILE A 17 7.32 0.03 -13.04
CA ILE A 17 7.41 -0.32 -11.61
C ILE A 17 6.02 -0.69 -11.07
N GLY A 18 5.91 -1.76 -10.27
CA GLY A 18 4.59 -2.26 -9.86
C GLY A 18 3.81 -1.34 -8.91
N TYR A 19 4.48 -0.44 -8.20
CA TYR A 19 3.87 0.41 -7.17
C TYR A 19 3.37 1.74 -7.76
N SER A 20 2.27 2.26 -7.20
CA SER A 20 1.80 3.62 -7.50
C SER A 20 2.76 4.66 -6.94
N PHE A 21 3.19 4.47 -5.69
CA PHE A 21 4.13 5.34 -4.99
C PHE A 21 5.15 4.56 -4.18
N VAL A 22 6.30 5.18 -3.92
CA VAL A 22 7.36 4.58 -3.11
C VAL A 22 7.89 5.61 -2.10
N ALA A 23 7.80 5.30 -0.81
CA ALA A 23 8.40 6.07 0.26
C ALA A 23 9.89 5.71 0.43
N GLY A 24 10.75 6.68 0.17
CA GLY A 24 12.19 6.56 0.37
C GLY A 24 12.61 6.71 1.82
N SER A 25 13.75 6.12 2.16
CA SER A 25 14.41 6.31 3.46
C SER A 25 15.04 7.69 3.63
N ASP A 26 15.15 8.44 2.54
CA ASP A 26 15.62 9.83 2.45
C ASP A 26 14.51 10.87 2.69
N GLY A 27 13.29 10.43 3.01
CA GLY A 27 12.20 11.32 3.38
C GLY A 27 11.45 11.94 2.21
N TYR A 28 11.45 11.28 1.05
CA TYR A 28 10.64 11.66 -0.11
C TYR A 28 9.64 10.55 -0.50
N ILE A 29 8.52 10.98 -1.09
CA ILE A 29 7.64 10.07 -1.83
C ILE A 29 8.00 10.20 -3.31
N TYR A 30 8.33 9.05 -3.90
CA TYR A 30 8.63 8.93 -5.31
C TYR A 30 7.40 8.42 -6.06
N GLU A 31 7.06 9.08 -7.16
CA GLU A 31 6.04 8.61 -8.08
C GLU A 31 6.55 7.36 -8.82
N GLY A 32 5.75 6.29 -8.78
CA GLY A 32 5.87 5.14 -9.68
C GLY A 32 4.85 5.29 -10.79
N ARG A 33 3.84 4.41 -10.83
CA ARG A 33 2.72 4.54 -11.78
C ARG A 33 1.78 5.71 -11.48
N GLY A 34 1.88 6.27 -10.27
CA GLY A 34 1.14 7.45 -9.87
C GLY A 34 -0.37 7.21 -9.73
N TRP A 35 -1.13 8.28 -9.91
CA TRP A 35 -2.58 8.31 -9.66
C TRP A 35 -3.45 7.82 -10.82
N TYR A 36 -2.92 7.84 -12.04
CA TYR A 36 -3.73 7.69 -13.25
C TYR A 36 -3.62 6.30 -13.89
N TRP A 37 -2.58 5.54 -13.51
CA TRP A 37 -2.28 4.26 -14.13
C TRP A 37 -2.41 3.13 -13.13
N GLN A 38 -2.96 2.01 -13.61
CA GLN A 38 -3.14 0.80 -12.83
C GLN A 38 -1.78 0.23 -12.38
N GLY A 39 -1.70 -0.14 -11.10
CA GLY A 39 -0.58 -0.84 -10.49
C GLY A 39 -0.32 -2.26 -11.02
N ALA A 40 0.80 -2.83 -10.59
CA ALA A 40 1.09 -4.27 -10.64
C ALA A 40 1.60 -4.80 -9.29
N HIS A 41 1.24 -4.13 -8.19
CA HIS A 41 1.76 -4.38 -6.85
C HIS A 41 1.04 -5.52 -6.12
N THR A 42 -0.24 -5.77 -6.40
CA THR A 42 -1.07 -6.72 -5.64
C THR A 42 -2.08 -7.42 -6.54
N LEU A 43 -1.85 -8.70 -6.79
CA LEU A 43 -2.72 -9.53 -7.61
C LEU A 43 -4.18 -9.47 -7.11
N GLY A 44 -5.11 -9.24 -8.04
CA GLY A 44 -6.55 -9.11 -7.74
C GLY A 44 -6.98 -7.78 -7.12
N HIS A 45 -6.05 -6.87 -6.81
CA HIS A 45 -6.36 -5.57 -6.17
C HIS A 45 -5.74 -4.36 -6.90
N ASN A 46 -4.98 -4.58 -7.97
CA ASN A 46 -4.31 -3.53 -8.75
C ASN A 46 -5.27 -2.47 -9.32
N SER A 47 -6.51 -2.84 -9.64
CA SER A 47 -7.51 -1.96 -10.28
C SER A 47 -8.41 -1.20 -9.30
N ILE A 48 -8.29 -1.47 -7.99
CA ILE A 48 -9.20 -0.93 -6.97
C ILE A 48 -8.46 -0.20 -5.84
N GLY A 49 -7.16 0.00 -5.97
CA GLY A 49 -6.37 0.69 -4.96
C GLY A 49 -4.98 1.08 -5.44
N TYR A 50 -4.31 1.92 -4.65
CA TYR A 50 -2.95 2.37 -4.91
C TYR A 50 -1.97 1.63 -4.02
N GLY A 51 -0.92 1.08 -4.62
CA GLY A 51 0.15 0.41 -3.90
C GLY A 51 1.24 1.39 -3.49
N VAL A 52 1.47 1.51 -2.19
CA VAL A 52 2.59 2.30 -1.64
C VAL A 52 3.63 1.35 -1.04
N SER A 53 4.87 1.39 -1.54
CA SER A 53 5.99 0.63 -0.98
C SER A 53 6.88 1.51 -0.12
N PHE A 54 7.40 0.99 0.99
CA PHE A 54 8.53 1.62 1.69
C PHE A 54 9.84 0.96 1.22
N ILE A 55 10.89 1.74 0.95
CA ILE A 55 12.19 1.18 0.56
C ILE A 55 12.91 0.65 1.81
N GLY A 56 12.94 -0.68 1.96
CA GLY A 56 13.66 -1.36 3.04
C GLY A 56 13.07 -2.72 3.40
N ASP A 57 13.66 -3.38 4.40
CA ASP A 57 13.09 -4.54 5.07
C ASP A 57 12.61 -4.13 6.47
N TYR A 58 11.30 -4.21 6.68
CA TYR A 58 10.64 -3.85 7.93
C TYR A 58 10.04 -5.06 8.64
N SER A 59 10.71 -6.21 8.51
CA SER A 59 10.40 -7.41 9.28
C SER A 59 10.61 -7.21 10.77
N ARG A 60 11.63 -6.44 11.18
CA ARG A 60 12.05 -6.26 12.58
C ARG A 60 12.15 -4.81 13.05
N THR A 61 12.25 -3.86 12.12
CA THR A 61 12.39 -2.43 12.40
C THR A 61 11.32 -1.65 11.65
N LEU A 62 11.06 -0.41 12.09
CA LEU A 62 10.14 0.49 11.40
C LEU A 62 10.88 1.36 10.37
N PRO A 63 10.18 1.85 9.33
CA PRO A 63 10.63 3.01 8.57
C PRO A 63 10.84 4.22 9.50
N SER A 64 11.51 5.25 9.00
CA SER A 64 11.64 6.50 9.75
C SER A 64 10.25 7.06 10.09
N ALA A 65 10.12 7.70 11.25
CA ALA A 65 8.87 8.35 11.66
C ALA A 65 8.37 9.35 10.59
N HIS A 66 9.30 10.07 9.96
CA HIS A 66 9.01 10.97 8.84
C HIS A 66 8.43 10.25 7.62
N SER A 67 9.02 9.12 7.20
CA SER A 67 8.48 8.31 6.09
C SER A 67 7.07 7.78 6.41
N LEU A 68 6.84 7.34 7.65
CA LEU A 68 5.51 6.89 8.10
C LEU A 68 4.50 8.05 8.03
N GLU A 69 4.85 9.23 8.52
CA GLU A 69 3.99 10.42 8.49
C GLU A 69 3.66 10.86 7.05
N LEU A 70 4.65 10.84 6.15
CA LEU A 70 4.45 11.16 4.74
C LEU A 70 3.38 10.29 4.10
N VAL A 71 3.42 8.98 4.35
CA VAL A 71 2.44 8.05 3.77
C VAL A 71 1.10 8.13 4.50
N ARG A 72 1.12 8.07 5.84
CA ARG A 72 -0.08 8.01 6.68
C ARG A 72 -0.94 9.26 6.55
N ASN A 73 -0.32 10.45 6.57
CA ASN A 73 -1.03 11.71 6.66
C ASN A 73 -0.97 12.47 5.33
N LYS A 74 0.23 12.77 4.83
CA LYS A 74 0.39 13.73 3.72
C LYS A 74 -0.09 13.14 2.39
N LEU A 75 0.39 11.97 2.01
CA LEU A 75 0.00 11.31 0.77
C LEU A 75 -1.50 10.99 0.76
N ALA A 76 -2.01 10.41 1.85
CA ALA A 76 -3.42 10.06 1.97
C ALA A 76 -4.34 11.30 1.91
N SER A 77 -4.03 12.36 2.67
CA SER A 77 -4.84 13.59 2.64
C SER A 77 -4.80 14.30 1.28
N CYS A 78 -3.64 14.35 0.62
CA CYS A 78 -3.56 14.88 -0.75
C CYS A 78 -4.38 14.04 -1.73
N ALA A 79 -4.37 12.72 -1.59
CA ALA A 79 -5.16 11.82 -2.43
C ALA A 79 -6.67 12.06 -2.24
N VAL A 80 -7.11 12.24 -0.99
CA VAL A 80 -8.50 12.54 -0.65
C VAL A 80 -8.92 13.91 -1.19
N GLN A 81 -8.18 14.96 -0.87
CA GLN A 81 -8.45 16.34 -1.34
C GLN A 81 -8.42 16.45 -2.87
N GLY A 82 -7.56 15.68 -3.52
CA GLY A 82 -7.47 15.60 -4.98
C GLY A 82 -8.51 14.70 -5.65
N GLY A 83 -9.44 14.11 -4.88
CA GLY A 83 -10.48 13.21 -5.40
C GLY A 83 -9.94 11.89 -5.98
N ARG A 84 -8.70 11.51 -5.63
CA ARG A 84 -8.06 10.24 -6.04
C ARG A 84 -8.41 9.10 -5.11
N LEU A 85 -8.71 9.41 -3.86
CA LEU A 85 -9.08 8.47 -2.82
C LEU A 85 -10.38 8.95 -2.16
N VAL A 86 -11.27 8.02 -1.84
CA VAL A 86 -12.49 8.35 -1.09
C VAL A 86 -12.16 8.58 0.39
N ASP A 87 -12.90 9.45 1.07
CA ASP A 87 -12.66 9.79 2.47
C ASP A 87 -12.65 8.56 3.39
N ASN A 88 -13.48 7.55 3.11
CA ASN A 88 -13.60 6.32 3.90
C ASN A 88 -12.72 5.16 3.37
N TYR A 89 -11.57 5.49 2.76
CA TYR A 89 -10.65 4.49 2.25
C TYR A 89 -10.18 3.50 3.30
N VAL A 90 -9.62 2.39 2.81
CA VAL A 90 -9.12 1.30 3.64
C VAL A 90 -7.61 1.17 3.45
N VAL A 91 -6.89 1.06 4.56
CA VAL A 91 -5.48 0.66 4.61
C VAL A 91 -5.39 -0.83 4.87
N GLN A 92 -4.63 -1.53 4.04
CA GLN A 92 -4.32 -2.95 4.23
C GLN A 92 -2.84 -3.20 3.96
N GLY A 93 -2.24 -4.10 4.73
CA GLY A 93 -0.94 -4.68 4.41
C GLY A 93 -1.06 -5.70 3.27
N HIS A 94 -0.03 -5.79 2.43
CA HIS A 94 -0.01 -6.67 1.26
C HIS A 94 -0.36 -8.14 1.60
N ARG A 95 0.14 -8.63 2.75
CA ARG A 95 -0.16 -9.95 3.31
C ARG A 95 -1.63 -10.25 3.59
N GLN A 96 -2.51 -9.24 3.67
CA GLN A 96 -3.94 -9.47 3.96
C GLN A 96 -4.71 -9.97 2.73
N VAL A 97 -4.15 -9.77 1.53
CA VAL A 97 -4.85 -9.98 0.27
C VAL A 97 -4.15 -10.95 -0.67
N VAL A 98 -2.85 -11.18 -0.48
CA VAL A 98 -2.08 -12.21 -1.19
C VAL A 98 -1.10 -12.91 -0.24
N SER A 99 -0.63 -14.11 -0.63
CA SER A 99 0.34 -14.88 0.16
C SER A 99 1.74 -14.26 0.09
N THR A 100 2.08 -13.44 1.08
CA THR A 100 3.38 -12.77 1.19
C THR A 100 3.65 -12.37 2.64
N THR A 101 4.92 -12.15 2.99
CA THR A 101 5.33 -11.55 4.26
C THR A 101 5.34 -10.02 4.20
N CYS A 102 5.18 -9.40 3.04
CA CYS A 102 5.09 -7.94 2.90
C CYS A 102 3.88 -7.38 3.71
N PRO A 103 4.01 -6.28 4.47
CA PRO A 103 5.11 -5.30 4.48
C PRO A 103 6.23 -5.55 5.51
N GLY A 104 6.34 -6.76 6.06
CA GLY A 104 7.20 -7.07 7.21
C GLY A 104 6.45 -6.92 8.54
N ASN A 105 6.84 -7.67 9.58
CA ASN A 105 6.07 -7.76 10.82
C ASN A 105 6.03 -6.45 11.59
N ALA A 106 7.15 -5.74 11.72
CA ALA A 106 7.17 -4.47 12.44
C ALA A 106 6.29 -3.43 11.75
N LEU A 107 6.43 -3.24 10.44
CA LEU A 107 5.59 -2.29 9.69
C LEU A 107 4.12 -2.74 9.63
N TYR A 108 3.85 -4.05 9.57
CA TYR A 108 2.47 -4.54 9.63
C TYR A 108 1.80 -4.22 10.97
N SER A 109 2.51 -4.42 12.09
CA SER A 109 2.01 -4.04 13.42
C SER A 109 1.79 -2.52 13.54
N GLU A 110 2.65 -1.71 12.92
CA GLU A 110 2.49 -0.26 12.90
C GLU A 110 1.22 0.18 12.15
N ILE A 111 1.02 -0.30 10.91
CA ILE A 111 -0.14 0.11 10.12
C ILE A 111 -1.47 -0.34 10.73
N GLN A 112 -1.47 -1.39 11.57
CA GLN A 112 -2.65 -1.82 12.32
C GLN A 112 -3.19 -0.73 13.27
N THR A 113 -2.35 0.22 13.66
CA THR A 113 -2.73 1.35 14.53
C THR A 113 -3.31 2.53 13.76
N TRP A 114 -3.29 2.51 12.43
CA TRP A 114 -3.76 3.62 11.61
C TRP A 114 -5.29 3.63 11.53
N GLU A 115 -5.89 4.82 11.54
CA GLU A 115 -7.35 5.02 11.60
C GLU A 115 -8.12 4.25 10.50
N HIS A 116 -7.56 4.21 9.30
CA HIS A 116 -8.17 3.57 8.12
C HIS A 116 -7.81 2.09 7.98
N PHE A 117 -7.06 1.50 8.91
CA PHE A 117 -6.70 0.08 8.84
C PHE A 117 -7.92 -0.81 9.03
N ARG A 118 -8.09 -1.81 8.17
CA ARG A 118 -9.14 -2.83 8.37
C ARG A 118 -8.56 -4.23 8.18
N VAL A 119 -8.87 -5.10 9.13
CA VAL A 119 -8.72 -6.55 8.94
C VAL A 119 -9.75 -6.96 7.89
N ARG A 120 -9.36 -7.84 6.96
CA ARG A 120 -10.33 -8.43 6.03
C ARG A 120 -11.43 -9.04 6.89
N ALA A 121 -12.68 -8.59 6.73
CA ALA A 121 -13.78 -9.17 7.46
C ALA A 121 -13.73 -10.67 7.18
N SER A 122 -13.40 -11.48 8.19
CA SER A 122 -13.92 -12.85 8.22
C SER A 122 -15.41 -12.66 7.98
N THR A 123 -15.94 -13.28 6.93
CA THR A 123 -17.38 -13.38 6.73
C THR A 123 -17.92 -14.06 7.98
N CYS A 124 -18.24 -13.27 9.00
CA CYS A 124 -19.12 -13.69 10.05
C CYS A 124 -20.44 -13.83 9.32
N SER A 125 -20.88 -15.07 9.12
CA SER A 125 -22.19 -15.40 8.61
C SER A 125 -23.20 -14.51 9.34
N VAL A 126 -23.66 -13.45 8.68
CA VAL A 126 -24.79 -12.69 9.19
C VAL A 126 -25.94 -13.67 9.09
N MET A 127 -26.28 -14.26 10.23
CA MET A 127 -27.53 -14.98 10.42
C MET A 127 -28.63 -13.97 10.08
N LYS A 128 -29.13 -14.01 8.85
CA LYS A 128 -30.37 -13.32 8.50
C LYS A 128 -31.46 -14.06 9.25
N THR A 129 -31.83 -13.58 10.43
CA THR A 129 -33.09 -13.96 11.04
C THR A 129 -34.17 -13.28 10.21
N THR A 130 -34.80 -14.07 9.34
CA THR A 130 -36.09 -13.74 8.76
C THR A 130 -37.09 -13.65 9.92
N ILE A 131 -37.72 -12.49 10.07
CA ILE A 131 -39.11 -12.43 10.56
C ILE A 131 -39.97 -12.28 9.30
#